data_AF-A0A3B9PIE3-F1
#
_entry.id   AF-A0A3B9PIE3-F1
#
_cell.length_a   1.000
_cell.length_b   1.000
_cell.length_c   1.000
_cell.angle_alpha   90.00
_cell.angle_beta   90.00
_cell.angle_gamma   90.00
#
_symmetry.space_group_name_H-M   'P 1'
#
loop_
_entity.id
_entity.type
_entity.pdbx_description
1 polymer ?
#
loop_
_entity_poly.entity_id
_entity_poly.type
_entity_poly.pdbx_seq_one_letter_code
_entity_poly.pdbx_strand_id
1 'polypeptide(L)'
;MRAEHRGARRLSELQNFDDCLSADRPRLRRMARDLTRAVADRRRGHRAGETAPGGGSEGGRERSVVRIERLQADFDALLARSRAALLARRAALPMPDFPPELPVSARRDEIAEAMAAHQVIIVCGETG
;
A
#
# COMPACT_ATOMS: atom_id res chain seq x y z
N MET A 1 -17.50 -3.76 24.21
CA MET A 1 -18.43 -3.25 23.17
C MET A 1 -17.63 -2.49 22.13
N ARG A 2 -17.65 -2.97 20.88
CA ARG A 2 -16.91 -2.41 19.74
C ARG A 2 -17.56 -1.10 19.28
N ALA A 3 -16.81 -0.01 19.20
CA ALA A 3 -17.22 1.18 18.48
C ALA A 3 -16.57 1.16 17.08
N GLU A 4 -17.42 1.02 16.07
CA GLU A 4 -17.06 0.91 14.67
C GLU A 4 -16.68 2.28 14.09
N HIS A 5 -15.40 2.49 13.75
CA HIS A 5 -14.98 3.64 12.93
C HIS A 5 -15.24 3.36 11.43
N ARG A 6 -16.53 3.19 11.08
CA ARG A 6 -17.00 2.74 9.75
C ARG A 6 -17.24 3.86 8.73
N GLY A 7 -16.90 5.12 9.02
CA GLY A 7 -17.31 6.27 8.20
C GLY A 7 -16.25 6.89 7.26
N ALA A 8 -14.98 6.96 7.66
CA ALA A 8 -13.98 7.81 6.98
C ALA A 8 -12.88 7.06 6.22
N ARG A 9 -12.86 5.73 6.26
CA ARG A 9 -11.76 4.91 5.70
C ARG A 9 -11.77 4.72 4.17
N ARG A 10 -12.87 5.05 3.48
CA ARG A 10 -13.07 4.57 2.09
C ARG A 10 -12.20 5.21 1.01
N LEU A 11 -11.59 6.38 1.23
CA LEU A 11 -10.73 7.02 0.22
C LEU A 11 -9.23 6.90 0.54
N SER A 12 -8.86 6.78 1.81
CA SER A 12 -7.47 6.52 2.23
C SER A 12 -7.07 5.05 2.09
N GLU A 13 -8.02 4.11 2.21
CA GLU A 13 -7.77 2.68 1.96
C GLU A 13 -7.35 2.39 0.52
N LEU A 14 -7.79 3.19 -0.45
CA LEU A 14 -7.37 3.09 -1.86
C LEU A 14 -5.96 3.65 -2.13
N GLN A 15 -5.34 4.28 -1.13
CA GLN A 15 -4.00 4.87 -1.24
C GLN A 15 -2.98 4.23 -0.28
N ASN A 16 -3.38 3.16 0.43
CA ASN A 16 -2.53 2.50 1.40
C ASN A 16 -1.94 1.23 0.82
N PHE A 17 -0.65 1.27 0.50
CA PHE A 17 0.13 0.16 -0.09
C PHE A 17 0.65 -0.82 0.96
N ASP A 18 -0.15 -1.07 2.01
CA ASP A 18 0.26 -1.93 3.13
C ASP A 18 0.32 -3.42 2.76
N ASP A 19 -0.41 -3.79 1.71
CA ASP A 19 -0.39 -5.09 1.04
C ASP A 19 0.73 -5.25 0.00
N CYS A 20 1.60 -4.25 -0.13
CA CYS A 20 2.80 -4.28 -0.94
C CYS A 20 4.07 -4.37 -0.08
N LEU A 21 5.18 -4.77 -0.70
CA LEU A 21 6.50 -4.70 -0.08
C LEU A 21 6.80 -3.27 0.38
N SER A 22 7.31 -3.13 1.61
CA SER A 22 7.66 -1.84 2.21
C SER A 22 8.62 -1.03 1.34
N ALA A 23 9.56 -1.70 0.66
CA ALA A 23 10.52 -1.09 -0.26
C ALA A 23 9.87 -0.43 -1.50
N ASP A 24 8.72 -0.92 -1.97
CA ASP A 24 8.05 -0.41 -3.17
C ASP A 24 7.06 0.72 -2.84
N ARG A 25 6.62 0.86 -1.59
CA ARG A 25 5.57 1.82 -1.19
C ARG A 25 5.87 3.27 -1.59
N PRO A 26 7.10 3.82 -1.40
CA PRO A 26 7.40 5.19 -1.81
C PRO A 26 7.25 5.39 -3.33
N ARG A 27 7.69 4.39 -4.11
CA ARG A 27 7.63 4.42 -5.57
C ARG A 27 6.18 4.33 -6.07
N LEU A 28 5.38 3.42 -5.51
CA LEU A 28 3.95 3.31 -5.79
C LEU A 28 3.20 4.62 -5.48
N ARG A 29 3.46 5.25 -4.34
CA ARG A 29 2.90 6.57 -3.99
C ARG A 29 3.29 7.68 -4.97
N ARG A 30 4.52 7.67 -5.48
CA ARG A 30 4.96 8.61 -6.50
C ARG A 30 4.22 8.37 -7.82
N MET A 31 4.20 7.14 -8.30
CA MET A 31 3.55 6.78 -9.58
C MET A 31 2.04 7.05 -9.57
N ALA A 32 1.35 6.76 -8.47
CA ALA A 32 -0.08 7.08 -8.31
C ALA A 32 -0.35 8.59 -8.42
N ARG A 33 0.51 9.42 -7.81
CA ARG A 33 0.43 10.89 -7.93
C ARG A 33 0.71 11.37 -9.35
N ASP A 34 1.75 10.83 -9.99
CA ASP A 34 2.12 11.17 -11.37
C ASP A 34 1.00 10.83 -12.35
N LEU A 35 0.39 9.65 -12.19
CA LEU A 35 -0.76 9.21 -12.99
C LEU A 35 -1.97 10.13 -12.78
N THR A 36 -2.32 10.42 -11.53
CA THR A 36 -3.42 11.33 -11.19
C THR A 36 -3.21 12.71 -11.82
N ARG A 37 -1.99 13.23 -11.77
CA ARG A 37 -1.61 14.50 -12.39
C ARG A 37 -1.76 14.45 -13.91
N ALA A 38 -1.24 13.41 -14.57
CA ALA A 38 -1.31 13.26 -16.01
C ALA A 38 -2.77 13.17 -16.53
N VAL A 39 -3.64 12.46 -15.82
CA VAL A 39 -5.08 12.39 -16.14
C VAL A 39 -5.76 13.74 -15.95
N ALA A 40 -5.44 14.47 -14.88
CA ALA A 40 -5.99 15.81 -14.64
C ALA A 40 -5.54 16.82 -15.70
N ASP A 41 -4.26 16.77 -16.11
CA ASP A 41 -3.71 17.64 -17.17
C ASP A 41 -4.41 17.40 -18.51
N ARG A 42 -4.68 16.14 -18.87
CA ARG A 42 -5.44 15.79 -20.09
C ARG A 42 -6.87 16.34 -20.03
N ARG A 43 -7.57 16.19 -18.90
CA ARG A 43 -8.95 16.70 -18.71
C ARG A 43 -9.01 18.22 -18.84
N ARG A 44 -8.03 18.94 -18.27
CA ARG A 44 -7.92 20.41 -18.40
C ARG A 44 -7.66 20.82 -19.85
N GLY A 45 -6.75 20.13 -20.54
CA GLY A 45 -6.46 20.38 -21.96
C GLY A 45 -7.66 20.14 -22.88
N HIS A 46 -8.52 19.17 -22.56
CA HIS A 46 -9.77 18.93 -23.29
C HIS A 46 -10.76 20.09 -23.15
N ARG A 47 -11.00 20.57 -21.91
CA ARG A 47 -11.91 21.71 -21.67
C ARG A 47 -11.43 23.02 -22.30
N ALA A 48 -10.13 23.29 -22.27
CA ALA A 48 -9.57 24.51 -22.86
C ALA A 48 -9.61 24.51 -24.40
N GLY A 49 -9.61 23.32 -25.02
CA GLY A 49 -9.66 23.17 -26.48
C GLY A 49 -11.07 23.28 -27.09
N GLU A 50 -12.13 23.13 -26.29
CA GLU A 50 -13.53 23.27 -26.76
C GLU A 50 -13.96 24.74 -26.95
N THR A 51 -13.27 25.68 -26.32
CA THR A 51 -13.62 27.12 -26.36
C THR A 51 -12.91 27.93 -27.45
N ALA A 52 -11.99 27.33 -28.22
CA ALA A 52 -11.18 28.03 -29.22
C ALA A 52 -11.43 27.49 -30.65
N PRO A 53 -11.90 28.31 -31.61
CA PRO A 53 -12.05 27.89 -32.99
C PRO A 53 -10.69 27.94 -33.70
N GLY A 54 -9.96 26.82 -33.71
CA GLY A 54 -8.70 26.72 -34.46
C GLY A 54 -7.77 25.59 -34.01
N GLY A 55 -7.76 24.49 -34.75
CA GLY A 55 -6.57 23.66 -35.05
C GLY A 55 -5.58 23.33 -33.92
N GLY A 56 -6.04 22.86 -32.76
CA GLY A 56 -5.14 22.32 -31.74
C GLY A 56 -4.58 20.95 -32.15
N SER A 57 -3.27 20.89 -32.40
CA SER A 57 -2.46 19.72 -32.83
C SER A 57 -2.92 18.35 -32.28
N GLU A 58 -3.52 17.51 -33.13
CA GLU A 58 -3.94 16.12 -32.82
C GLU A 58 -2.82 15.28 -32.21
N GLY A 59 -1.58 15.45 -32.71
CA GLY A 59 -0.42 14.76 -32.18
C GLY A 59 -0.12 15.05 -30.71
N GLY A 60 -0.53 16.20 -30.17
CA GLY A 60 -0.41 16.51 -28.74
C GLY A 60 -1.34 15.65 -27.87
N ARG A 61 -2.57 15.44 -28.33
CA ARG A 61 -3.57 14.63 -27.62
C ARG A 61 -3.15 13.16 -27.59
N GLU A 62 -2.74 12.63 -28.74
CA GLU A 62 -2.26 11.25 -28.89
C GLU A 62 -1.07 10.95 -27.96
N ARG A 63 -0.04 11.82 -27.95
CA ARG A 63 1.12 11.66 -27.05
C ARG A 63 0.72 11.67 -25.57
N SER A 64 -0.28 12.47 -25.17
CA SER A 64 -0.78 12.46 -23.79
C SER A 64 -1.51 11.16 -23.44
N VAL A 65 -2.24 10.57 -24.39
CA VAL A 65 -2.90 9.26 -24.20
C VAL A 65 -1.86 8.19 -23.96
N VAL A 66 -0.91 8.04 -24.90
CA VAL A 66 0.17 7.04 -24.85
C VAL A 66 0.98 7.18 -23.56
N ARG A 67 1.26 8.42 -23.12
CA ARG A 67 1.96 8.67 -21.85
C ARG A 67 1.17 8.15 -20.64
N ILE A 68 -0.14 8.39 -20.59
CA ILE A 68 -0.99 7.94 -19.49
C ILE A 68 -1.04 6.41 -19.47
N GLU A 69 -1.28 5.79 -20.62
CA GLU A 69 -1.33 4.32 -20.74
C GLU A 69 -0.04 3.66 -20.28
N ARG A 70 1.12 4.22 -20.66
CA ARG A 70 2.42 3.74 -20.18
C ARG A 70 2.56 3.87 -18.66
N LEU A 71 2.19 5.01 -18.09
CA LEU A 71 2.25 5.22 -16.64
C LEU A 71 1.31 4.28 -15.88
N GLN A 72 0.14 3.98 -16.44
CA GLN A 72 -0.81 3.01 -15.90
C GLN A 72 -0.20 1.61 -15.93
N ALA A 73 0.30 1.16 -17.09
CA ALA A 73 0.90 -0.16 -17.24
C ALA A 73 2.09 -0.37 -16.29
N ASP A 74 2.99 0.62 -16.18
CA ASP A 74 4.13 0.56 -15.27
C ASP A 74 3.69 0.48 -13.80
N PHE A 75 2.63 1.21 -13.44
CA PHE A 75 2.07 1.22 -12.08
C PHE A 75 1.45 -0.14 -11.73
N ASP A 76 0.61 -0.67 -12.61
CA ASP A 76 -0.08 -1.94 -12.41
C ASP A 76 0.92 -3.10 -12.32
N ALA A 77 1.95 -3.10 -13.18
CA ALA A 77 3.02 -4.10 -13.15
C ALA A 77 3.80 -4.08 -11.82
N LEU A 78 4.16 -2.90 -11.31
CA LEU A 78 4.83 -2.77 -10.02
C LEU A 78 3.92 -3.23 -8.88
N LEU A 79 2.65 -2.83 -8.90
CA LEU A 79 1.67 -3.18 -7.87
C LEU A 79 1.47 -4.70 -7.78
N ALA A 80 1.26 -5.36 -8.93
CA ALA A 80 1.08 -6.81 -9.01
C ALA A 80 2.32 -7.56 -8.49
N ARG A 81 3.52 -7.17 -8.95
CA ARG A 81 4.78 -7.80 -8.50
C ARG A 81 4.98 -7.63 -7.00
N SER A 82 4.74 -6.43 -6.47
CA SER A 82 4.97 -6.14 -5.05
C SER A 82 4.03 -6.93 -4.15
N ARG A 83 2.75 -7.03 -4.52
CA ARG A 83 1.75 -7.86 -3.82
C ARG A 83 2.13 -9.34 -3.84
N ALA A 84 2.47 -9.88 -5.02
CA ALA A 84 2.88 -11.27 -5.16
C ALA A 84 4.09 -11.60 -4.28
N ALA A 85 5.09 -10.71 -4.25
CA ALA A 85 6.28 -10.89 -3.43
C ALA A 85 5.98 -10.84 -1.92
N LEU A 86 5.07 -9.96 -1.48
CA LEU A 86 4.65 -9.93 -0.07
C LEU A 86 3.92 -11.22 0.32
N LEU A 87 3.02 -11.72 -0.53
CA LEU A 87 2.29 -12.96 -0.30
C LEU A 87 3.24 -14.16 -0.23
N ALA A 88 4.20 -14.25 -1.15
CA ALA A 88 5.22 -15.31 -1.13
C ALA A 88 6.04 -15.28 0.17
N ARG A 89 6.44 -14.08 0.64
CA ARG A 89 7.15 -13.93 1.91
C ARG A 89 6.31 -14.36 3.11
N ARG A 90 5.03 -13.99 3.14
CA ARG A 90 4.10 -14.39 4.22
C ARG A 90 3.89 -15.90 4.24
N ALA A 91 3.76 -16.53 3.08
CA ALA A 91 3.59 -17.98 2.96
C ALA A 91 4.86 -18.75 3.37
N ALA A 92 6.04 -18.13 3.25
CA ALA A 92 7.32 -18.70 3.65
C ALA A 92 7.68 -18.45 5.13
N LEU A 93 6.83 -17.78 5.92
CA LEU A 93 7.10 -17.57 7.33
C LEU A 93 7.04 -18.90 8.09
N PRO A 94 8.05 -19.25 8.91
CA PRO A 94 7.97 -20.40 9.78
C PRO A 94 6.86 -20.19 10.82
N MET A 95 6.09 -21.24 11.08
CA MET A 95 5.11 -21.23 12.16
C MET A 95 5.83 -21.65 13.45
N PRO A 96 5.97 -20.76 14.45
CA PRO A 96 6.60 -21.12 15.71
C PRO A 96 5.72 -22.09 16.49
N ASP A 97 6.34 -23.15 16.99
CA ASP A 97 5.74 -24.05 17.98
C ASP A 97 6.18 -23.61 19.39
N PHE A 98 5.28 -23.71 20.36
CA PHE A 98 5.50 -23.24 21.73
C PHE A 98 5.32 -24.41 22.72
N PRO A 99 6.40 -25.13 23.04
CA PRO A 99 6.31 -26.32 23.88
C PRO A 99 5.83 -25.95 25.30
N PRO A 100 4.83 -26.67 25.86
CA PRO A 100 4.24 -26.32 27.17
C PRO A 100 5.18 -26.57 28.35
N GLU A 101 6.22 -27.38 28.20
CA GLU A 101 7.23 -27.63 29.23
C GLU A 101 8.12 -26.42 29.52
N LEU A 102 8.18 -25.45 28.60
CA LEU A 102 8.95 -24.22 28.80
C LEU A 102 8.14 -23.23 29.65
N PRO A 103 8.67 -22.73 30.79
CA PRO A 103 7.96 -21.79 31.66
C PRO A 103 7.49 -20.52 30.94
N VAL A 104 8.25 -20.07 29.94
CA VAL A 104 7.89 -18.90 29.12
C VAL A 104 6.69 -19.15 28.21
N SER A 105 6.55 -20.36 27.66
CA SER A 105 5.42 -20.74 26.81
C SER A 105 4.11 -20.75 27.59
N ALA A 106 4.14 -21.23 28.84
CA ALA A 106 2.97 -21.20 29.73
C ALA A 106 2.49 -19.78 30.05
N ARG A 107 3.37 -18.78 29.97
CA ARG A 107 3.08 -17.36 30.21
C ARG A 107 2.87 -16.54 28.94
N ARG A 108 2.75 -17.19 27.78
CA ARG A 108 2.65 -16.52 26.48
C ARG A 108 1.53 -15.48 26.42
N ASP A 109 0.37 -15.79 26.98
CA ASP A 109 -0.80 -14.89 26.91
C ASP A 109 -0.60 -13.66 27.81
N GLU A 110 -0.03 -13.83 29.00
CA GLU A 110 0.35 -12.71 29.90
C GLU A 110 1.36 -11.77 29.21
N ILE A 111 2.38 -12.36 28.55
CA ILE A 111 3.37 -11.58 27.79
C ILE A 111 2.70 -10.85 26.62
N ALA A 112 1.80 -11.49 25.89
CA ALA A 112 1.08 -10.88 24.77
C ALA A 112 0.20 -9.71 25.22
N GLU A 113 -0.48 -9.83 26.36
CA GLU A 113 -1.24 -8.73 26.97
C GLU A 113 -0.34 -7.56 27.35
N ALA A 114 0.80 -7.83 28.01
CA ALA A 114 1.77 -6.79 28.37
C ALA A 114 2.34 -6.07 27.15
N MET A 115 2.67 -6.81 26.08
CA MET A 115 3.13 -6.23 24.80
C MET A 115 2.07 -5.34 24.14
N ALA A 116 0.79 -5.69 24.25
CA ALA A 116 -0.30 -4.90 23.69
C ALA A 116 -0.57 -3.62 24.49
N ALA A 117 -0.43 -3.67 25.82
CA ALA A 117 -0.67 -2.56 26.73
C ALA A 117 0.49 -1.56 26.79
N HIS A 118 1.73 -2.02 26.59
CA HIS A 118 2.93 -1.24 26.81
C HIS A 118 3.84 -1.24 25.59
N GLN A 119 4.26 -0.06 25.15
CA GLN A 119 5.20 0.09 24.03
C GLN A 119 6.56 -0.58 24.29
N VAL A 120 6.98 -0.63 25.56
CA VAL A 120 8.22 -1.26 26.00
C VAL A 120 7.91 -2.13 27.21
N ILE A 121 8.37 -3.38 27.18
CA ILE A 121 8.34 -4.30 28.31
C ILE A 121 9.72 -4.93 28.52
N ILE A 122 10.01 -5.34 29.74
CA ILE A 122 11.20 -6.12 30.08
C ILE A 122 10.71 -7.46 30.62
N VAL A 123 11.10 -8.55 29.97
CA VAL A 123 10.80 -9.91 30.41
C VAL A 123 12.06 -10.50 31.02
N CYS A 124 12.04 -10.72 32.34
CA CYS A 124 13.14 -11.35 33.07
C CYS A 124 12.78 -12.82 33.34
N GLY A 125 13.73 -13.73 33.17
CA GLY A 125 13.55 -15.16 33.40
C GLY A 125 14.85 -15.84 33.81
N GLU A 126 14.72 -17.06 34.31
CA GLU A 126 15.86 -17.96 34.52
C GLU A 126 16.42 -18.41 33.15
N THR A 127 17.66 -18.90 33.13
CA THR A 127 18.28 -19.40 31.89
C THR A 127 17.64 -20.72 31.46
N GLY A 128 17.13 -20.78 30.22
CA GLY A 128 16.43 -21.93 29.65
C GLY A 128 15.11 -21.49 29.05
#